data_AF-A0A0J8D7Z9-F1
#
_entry.id   AF-A0A0J8D7Z9-F1
#
_cell.length_a   1.000
_cell.length_b   1.000
_cell.length_c   1.000
_cell.angle_alpha   90.00
_cell.angle_beta   90.00
_cell.angle_gamma   90.00
#
_symmetry.space_group_name_H-M   'P 1'
#
loop_
_entity.id
_entity.type
_entity.pdbx_description
1 polymer ?
#
loop_
_entity_poly.entity_id
_entity_poly.type
_entity_poly.pdbx_seq_one_letter_code
_entity_poly.pdbx_strand_id
1 'polypeptide(L)'
;MLQGLKLNLEELESMLYFWQATSEKEKVSEVYLTEISNMEGLKLSYKIDSDLTSEGVRKVLSSITNREILSQKTKSEARLWNFNMWMLEDLEYTNMMIAPLKQLNIDDVLEMIGDEAKKSKYEDIEVRFSPLSMQDYIISGNKLVINFFKVRPSLDGSEELTIDNIEIKEYIKSKTIELMNQ
;
A
#
# COMPACT_ATOMS: atom_id res chain seq x y z
N MET A 1 11.50 12.76 20.16
CA MET A 1 11.34 13.78 19.10
C MET A 1 11.60 13.11 17.77
N LEU A 2 10.66 13.24 16.85
CA LEU A 2 10.78 12.74 15.48
C LEU A 2 11.82 13.58 14.73
N GLN A 3 12.76 12.90 14.08
CA GLN A 3 13.84 13.49 13.29
C GLN A 3 13.73 13.14 11.81
N GLY A 4 13.09 12.02 11.46
CA GLY A 4 12.99 11.57 10.08
C GLY A 4 11.69 10.83 9.76
N LEU A 5 11.24 11.01 8.52
CA LEU A 5 10.25 10.15 7.88
C LEU A 5 10.93 9.35 6.76
N LYS A 6 10.67 8.05 6.70
CA LYS A 6 11.21 7.16 5.67
C LYS A 6 10.07 6.63 4.82
N LEU A 7 10.07 6.96 3.54
CA LEU A 7 9.12 6.41 2.59
C LEU A 7 9.60 5.03 2.11
N ASN A 8 8.76 4.01 2.25
CA ASN A 8 8.99 2.67 1.74
C ASN A 8 7.93 2.32 0.67
N LEU A 9 8.40 2.05 -0.55
CA LEU A 9 7.58 1.68 -1.71
C LEU A 9 7.85 0.25 -2.19
N GLU A 10 8.56 -0.58 -1.42
CA GLU A 10 8.99 -1.92 -1.83
C GLU A 10 7.83 -2.82 -2.26
N GLU A 11 6.74 -2.88 -1.48
CA GLU A 11 5.53 -3.62 -1.87
C GLU A 11 4.92 -3.05 -3.14
N LEU A 12 4.88 -1.71 -3.27
CA LEU A 12 4.25 -1.07 -4.41
C LEU A 12 5.02 -1.35 -5.70
N GLU A 13 6.35 -1.30 -5.66
CA GLU A 13 7.20 -1.65 -6.80
C GLU A 13 7.05 -3.12 -7.17
N SER A 14 6.97 -3.98 -6.16
CA SER A 14 6.81 -5.42 -6.38
C SER A 14 5.46 -5.76 -7.02
N MET A 15 4.40 -5.05 -6.59
CA MET A 15 3.07 -5.14 -7.18
C MET A 15 2.99 -4.52 -8.57
N LEU A 16 3.68 -3.40 -8.83
CA LEU A 16 3.75 -2.79 -10.15
C LEU A 16 4.33 -3.77 -11.17
N TYR A 17 5.44 -4.43 -10.83
CA TYR A 17 6.01 -5.48 -11.67
C TYR A 17 5.00 -6.63 -11.88
N PHE A 18 4.34 -7.08 -10.81
CA PHE A 18 3.31 -8.12 -10.90
C PHE A 18 2.18 -7.75 -11.86
N TRP A 19 1.65 -6.51 -11.77
CA TRP A 19 0.56 -6.05 -12.64
C TRP A 19 1.01 -5.92 -14.10
N GLN A 20 2.19 -5.36 -14.35
CA GLN A 20 2.76 -5.25 -15.69
C GLN A 20 2.94 -6.62 -16.34
N ALA A 21 3.68 -7.52 -15.69
CA ALA A 21 3.94 -8.87 -16.18
C ALA A 21 2.62 -9.62 -16.44
N THR A 22 1.67 -9.56 -15.52
CA THR A 22 0.38 -10.24 -15.68
C THR A 22 -0.45 -9.68 -16.83
N SER A 23 -0.44 -8.35 -17.03
CA SER A 23 -1.14 -7.71 -18.15
C SER A 23 -0.59 -8.16 -19.52
N GLU A 24 0.72 -8.36 -19.59
CA GLU A 24 1.44 -8.83 -20.78
C GLU A 24 1.34 -10.35 -20.98
N LYS A 25 0.54 -11.02 -20.13
CA LYS A 25 0.34 -12.47 -20.12
C LYS A 25 1.61 -13.25 -19.77
N GLU A 26 2.58 -12.60 -19.14
CA GLU A 26 3.75 -13.25 -18.59
C GLU A 26 3.39 -13.97 -17.29
N LYS A 27 4.10 -15.08 -17.04
CA LYS A 27 3.93 -15.85 -15.82
C LYS A 27 4.86 -15.32 -14.74
N VAL A 28 4.29 -14.82 -13.65
CA VAL A 28 5.04 -14.45 -12.46
C VAL A 28 5.37 -15.72 -11.66
N SER A 29 6.62 -15.87 -11.24
CA SER A 29 7.05 -17.10 -10.55
C SER A 29 6.42 -17.23 -9.16
N GLU A 30 6.10 -18.46 -8.73
CA GLU A 30 5.56 -18.73 -7.38
C GLU A 30 6.51 -18.29 -6.25
N VAL A 31 7.82 -18.27 -6.52
CA VAL A 31 8.82 -17.73 -5.58
C VAL A 31 8.58 -16.24 -5.36
N TYR A 32 8.43 -15.48 -6.43
CA TYR A 32 8.16 -14.03 -6.36
C TYR A 32 6.81 -13.72 -5.71
N LEU A 33 5.76 -14.51 -6.00
CA LEU A 33 4.47 -14.36 -5.33
C LEU A 33 4.55 -14.62 -3.82
N THR A 34 5.40 -15.57 -3.43
CA THR A 34 5.68 -15.88 -2.02
C THR A 34 6.47 -14.76 -1.35
N GLU A 35 7.39 -14.10 -2.08
CA GLU A 35 8.11 -12.93 -1.59
C GLU A 35 7.15 -11.78 -1.31
N ILE A 36 6.28 -11.43 -2.28
CA ILE A 36 5.24 -10.40 -2.09
C ILE A 36 4.38 -10.72 -0.87
N SER A 37 3.88 -11.95 -0.75
CA SER A 37 3.00 -12.34 0.35
C SER A 37 3.70 -12.34 1.72
N ASN A 38 5.01 -12.17 1.76
CA ASN A 38 5.81 -12.10 2.97
C ASN A 38 6.39 -10.71 3.23
N MET A 39 6.01 -9.70 2.44
CA MET A 39 6.40 -8.32 2.69
C MET A 39 5.74 -7.76 3.96
N GLU A 40 6.43 -6.81 4.59
CA GLU A 40 6.12 -6.39 5.95
C GLU A 40 4.74 -5.71 6.06
N GLY A 41 4.37 -4.87 5.09
CA GLY A 41 3.06 -4.20 5.09
C GLY A 41 1.89 -5.19 5.08
N LEU A 42 2.03 -6.24 4.28
CA LEU A 42 1.06 -7.34 4.22
C LEU A 42 1.09 -8.21 5.48
N LYS A 43 2.27 -8.55 6.01
CA LYS A 43 2.40 -9.30 7.27
C LYS A 43 1.72 -8.63 8.46
N LEU A 44 1.80 -7.31 8.53
CA LEU A 44 1.11 -6.54 9.56
C LEU A 44 -0.42 -6.64 9.43
N SER A 45 -0.95 -6.71 8.20
CA SER A 45 -2.39 -6.91 7.98
C SER A 45 -2.89 -8.26 8.54
N TYR A 46 -2.10 -9.33 8.44
CA TYR A 46 -2.51 -10.67 8.90
C TYR A 46 -2.69 -10.75 10.43
N LYS A 47 -2.05 -9.85 11.18
CA LYS A 47 -2.20 -9.77 12.64
C LYS A 47 -3.54 -9.16 13.05
N ILE A 48 -4.16 -8.40 12.15
CA ILE A 48 -5.39 -7.64 12.38
C ILE A 48 -6.58 -8.34 11.71
N ASP A 49 -6.36 -8.85 10.50
CA ASP A 49 -7.36 -9.53 9.68
C ASP A 49 -7.13 -11.05 9.73
N SER A 50 -7.89 -11.74 10.57
CA SER A 50 -7.81 -13.21 10.68
C SER A 50 -8.23 -13.95 9.41
N ASP A 51 -8.94 -13.27 8.50
CA ASP A 51 -9.42 -13.85 7.25
C ASP A 51 -8.37 -13.76 6.13
N LEU A 52 -7.21 -13.15 6.38
CA LEU A 52 -6.12 -13.02 5.42
C LEU A 52 -4.82 -13.61 5.97
N THR A 53 -4.15 -14.42 5.14
CA THR A 53 -2.86 -15.03 5.46
C THR A 53 -1.88 -14.84 4.30
N SER A 54 -0.59 -15.05 4.56
CA SER A 54 0.43 -15.05 3.50
C SER A 54 0.09 -16.03 2.37
N GLU A 55 -0.33 -17.24 2.71
CA GLU A 55 -0.76 -18.24 1.72
C GLU A 55 -2.01 -17.79 0.94
N GLY A 56 -2.95 -17.11 1.60
CA GLY A 56 -4.13 -16.52 0.97
C GLY A 56 -3.76 -15.46 -0.07
N VAL A 57 -2.86 -14.54 0.28
CA VAL A 57 -2.34 -13.52 -0.65
C VAL A 57 -1.63 -14.19 -1.83
N ARG A 58 -0.73 -15.15 -1.57
CA ARG A 58 -0.03 -15.87 -2.64
C ARG A 58 -1.01 -16.56 -3.59
N LYS A 59 -2.04 -17.24 -3.07
CA LYS A 59 -3.10 -17.88 -3.87
C LYS A 59 -3.88 -16.88 -4.72
N VAL A 60 -4.23 -15.72 -4.16
CA VAL A 60 -4.90 -14.64 -4.90
C VAL A 60 -4.05 -14.23 -6.11
N LEU A 61 -2.78 -13.88 -5.88
CA LEU A 61 -1.89 -13.44 -6.97
C LEU A 61 -1.63 -14.55 -7.99
N SER A 62 -1.47 -15.80 -7.52
CA SER A 62 -1.26 -16.98 -8.36
C SER A 62 -2.48 -17.22 -9.27
N SER A 63 -3.70 -17.12 -8.72
CA SER A 63 -4.92 -17.27 -9.52
C SER A 63 -5.03 -16.21 -10.63
N ILE A 64 -4.56 -14.99 -10.36
CA ILE A 64 -4.61 -13.89 -11.31
C ILE A 64 -3.60 -14.10 -12.46
N THR A 65 -2.34 -14.42 -12.15
CA THR A 65 -1.32 -14.68 -13.21
C THR A 65 -1.65 -15.93 -14.04
N ASN A 66 -2.23 -16.97 -13.42
CA ASN A 66 -2.65 -18.20 -14.12
C ASN A 66 -4.03 -18.09 -14.78
N ARG A 67 -4.77 -17.00 -14.55
CA ARG A 67 -6.16 -16.77 -15.05
C ARG A 67 -7.14 -17.85 -14.60
N GLU A 68 -6.97 -18.29 -13.37
CA GLU A 68 -7.81 -19.28 -12.74
C GLU A 68 -8.89 -18.59 -11.90
N ILE A 69 -10.02 -19.27 -11.75
CA ILE A 69 -11.03 -18.82 -10.80
C ILE A 69 -10.45 -19.02 -9.40
N LEU A 70 -10.43 -17.95 -8.60
CA LEU A 70 -10.10 -18.04 -7.18
C LEU A 70 -11.20 -18.83 -6.46
N SER A 71 -11.00 -20.15 -6.33
CA SER A 71 -11.93 -21.07 -5.67
C SER A 71 -11.84 -20.93 -4.15
N GLN A 72 -12.99 -20.87 -3.48
CA GLN A 72 -13.09 -20.78 -2.00
C GLN A 72 -12.26 -19.63 -1.43
N LYS A 73 -12.85 -18.44 -1.42
CA LYS A 73 -12.20 -17.23 -0.93
C LYS A 73 -12.86 -16.71 0.34
N THR A 74 -12.04 -16.29 1.30
CA THR A 74 -12.52 -15.45 2.40
C THR A 74 -12.96 -14.09 1.86
N LYS A 75 -13.63 -13.29 2.71
CA LYS A 75 -14.03 -11.93 2.32
C LYS A 75 -12.82 -11.07 1.97
N SER A 76 -11.74 -11.21 2.71
CA SER A 76 -10.50 -10.45 2.52
C SER A 76 -9.75 -10.86 1.26
N GLU A 77 -9.66 -12.16 0.98
CA GLU A 77 -9.10 -12.67 -0.28
C GLU A 77 -9.92 -12.22 -1.50
N ALA A 78 -11.26 -12.26 -1.39
CA ALA A 78 -12.14 -11.78 -2.45
C ALA A 78 -11.95 -10.30 -2.75
N ARG A 79 -11.84 -9.47 -1.71
CA ARG A 79 -11.62 -8.04 -1.87
C ARG A 79 -10.23 -7.75 -2.45
N LEU A 80 -9.20 -8.44 -1.97
CA LEU A 80 -7.84 -8.30 -2.50
C LEU A 80 -7.78 -8.70 -3.99
N TRP A 81 -8.45 -9.80 -4.36
CA TRP A 81 -8.56 -10.21 -5.75
C TRP A 81 -9.24 -9.13 -6.60
N ASN A 82 -10.40 -8.60 -6.16
CA ASN A 82 -11.11 -7.55 -6.88
C ASN A 82 -10.24 -6.30 -7.09
N PHE A 83 -9.51 -5.85 -6.07
CA PHE A 83 -8.63 -4.69 -6.19
C PHE A 83 -7.50 -4.91 -7.21
N ASN A 84 -6.88 -6.09 -7.19
CA ASN A 84 -5.85 -6.41 -8.18
C ASN A 84 -6.42 -6.49 -9.60
N MET A 85 -7.63 -7.03 -9.76
CA MET A 85 -8.29 -7.04 -11.07
C MET A 85 -8.57 -5.62 -11.57
N TRP A 86 -9.01 -4.70 -10.70
CA TRP A 86 -9.18 -3.29 -11.08
C TRP A 86 -7.89 -2.62 -11.54
N MET A 87 -6.75 -2.90 -10.89
CA MET A 87 -5.47 -2.36 -11.35
C MET A 87 -5.08 -2.91 -12.74
N LEU A 88 -5.44 -4.16 -13.03
CA LEU A 88 -5.17 -4.79 -14.32
C LEU A 88 -6.13 -4.36 -15.44
N GLU A 89 -7.29 -3.80 -15.12
CA GLU A 89 -8.24 -3.28 -16.10
C GLU A 89 -7.72 -2.02 -16.81
N ASP A 90 -7.02 -1.15 -16.07
CA ASP A 90 -6.44 0.08 -16.58
C ASP A 90 -5.06 0.34 -15.94
N LEU A 91 -4.00 -0.04 -16.66
CA LEU A 91 -2.63 0.21 -16.22
C LEU A 91 -2.23 1.69 -16.36
N GLU A 92 -2.88 2.47 -17.22
CA GLU A 92 -2.61 3.90 -17.32
C GLU A 92 -3.09 4.58 -16.03
N TYR A 93 -4.31 4.27 -15.58
CA TYR A 93 -4.82 4.73 -14.28
C TYR A 93 -3.96 4.25 -13.11
N THR A 94 -3.53 2.98 -13.13
CA THR A 94 -2.61 2.44 -12.12
C THR A 94 -1.28 3.21 -12.10
N ASN A 95 -0.74 3.57 -13.28
CA ASN A 95 0.46 4.39 -13.37
C ASN A 95 0.23 5.83 -12.86
N MET A 96 -0.94 6.43 -13.10
CA MET A 96 -1.31 7.74 -12.53
C MET A 96 -1.36 7.71 -11.00
N MET A 97 -1.70 6.59 -10.37
CA MET A 97 -1.62 6.42 -8.92
C MET A 97 -0.18 6.30 -8.41
N ILE A 98 0.68 5.60 -9.15
CA ILE A 98 2.02 5.19 -8.66
C ILE A 98 3.09 6.23 -8.97
N ALA A 99 3.06 6.84 -10.15
CA ALA A 99 4.11 7.76 -10.59
C ALA A 99 4.30 8.94 -9.62
N PRO A 100 3.24 9.61 -9.11
CA PRO A 100 3.43 10.68 -8.14
C PRO A 100 3.90 10.16 -6.77
N LEU A 101 3.50 8.95 -6.35
CA LEU A 101 4.01 8.35 -5.11
C LEU A 101 5.52 8.12 -5.15
N LYS A 102 6.06 7.74 -6.31
CA LYS A 102 7.52 7.57 -6.50
C LYS A 102 8.31 8.87 -6.42
N GLN A 103 7.65 10.00 -6.63
CA GLN A 103 8.22 11.34 -6.55
C GLN A 103 7.85 12.06 -5.24
N LEU A 104 7.12 11.39 -4.35
CA LEU A 104 6.61 12.00 -3.12
C LEU A 104 7.77 12.37 -2.19
N ASN A 105 7.98 13.67 -2.01
CA ASN A 105 8.88 14.16 -0.98
C ASN A 105 8.20 14.13 0.40
N ILE A 106 8.67 13.23 1.27
CA ILE A 106 8.13 13.09 2.62
C ILE A 106 8.78 14.02 3.65
N ASP A 107 9.89 14.66 3.30
CA ASP A 107 10.52 15.68 4.15
C ASP A 107 9.57 16.88 4.32
N ASP A 108 8.83 17.26 3.27
CA ASP A 108 7.79 18.28 3.35
C ASP A 108 6.73 17.93 4.41
N VAL A 109 6.39 16.65 4.54
CA VAL A 109 5.41 16.18 5.55
C VAL A 109 5.97 16.35 6.96
N LEU A 110 7.27 16.06 7.16
CA LEU A 110 7.93 16.29 8.44
C LEU A 110 7.92 17.77 8.81
N GLU A 111 8.17 18.67 7.85
CA GLU A 111 8.06 20.11 8.05
C GLU A 111 6.62 20.53 8.42
N MET A 112 5.62 19.97 7.73
CA MET A 112 4.19 20.23 8.00
C MET A 112 3.73 19.75 9.39
N ILE A 113 4.38 18.75 9.97
CA ILE A 113 4.12 18.28 11.34
C ILE A 113 4.59 19.33 12.38
N GLY A 114 5.71 20.01 12.10
CA GLY A 114 6.22 21.10 12.92
C GLY A 114 6.45 20.72 14.39
N ASP A 115 5.93 21.52 15.32
CA ASP A 115 6.17 21.33 16.76
C ASP A 115 5.58 20.03 17.34
N GLU A 116 4.60 19.41 16.67
CA GLU A 116 4.06 18.10 17.08
C GLU A 116 5.14 17.00 17.03
N ALA A 117 6.16 17.14 16.18
CA ALA A 117 7.28 16.21 16.07
C ALA A 117 8.03 16.04 17.41
N LYS A 118 8.06 17.09 18.26
CA LYS A 118 8.71 17.06 19.57
C LYS A 118 8.06 16.05 20.52
N LYS A 119 6.77 15.77 20.35
CA LYS A 119 6.00 14.86 21.20
C LYS A 119 6.22 13.38 20.86
N SER A 120 6.76 13.08 19.68
CA SER A 120 6.99 11.71 19.26
C SER A 120 7.94 10.95 20.20
N LYS A 121 7.53 9.74 20.58
CA LYS A 121 8.40 8.73 21.22
C LYS A 121 9.33 8.01 20.24
N TYR A 122 9.09 8.14 18.94
CA TYR A 122 9.91 7.58 17.88
C TYR A 122 10.82 8.64 17.28
N GLU A 123 12.07 8.26 17.03
CA GLU A 123 13.06 9.10 16.33
C GLU A 123 12.84 9.09 14.82
N ASP A 124 12.51 7.93 14.26
CA ASP A 124 12.15 7.75 12.85
C ASP A 124 10.80 7.03 12.73
N ILE A 125 9.97 7.48 11.81
CA ILE A 125 8.75 6.77 11.40
C ILE A 125 8.89 6.31 9.95
N GLU A 126 8.54 5.05 9.70
CA GLU A 126 8.48 4.47 8.36
C GLU A 126 7.05 4.57 7.83
N VAL A 127 6.87 5.22 6.68
CA VAL A 127 5.61 5.30 5.94
C VAL A 127 5.69 4.35 4.75
N ARG A 128 4.78 3.37 4.69
CA ARG A 128 4.77 2.31 3.68
C ARG A 128 3.47 2.30 2.91
N PHE A 129 3.54 2.17 1.58
CA PHE A 129 2.37 1.89 0.77
C PHE A 129 2.27 0.40 0.48
N SER A 130 1.16 -0.23 0.86
CA SER A 130 0.97 -1.68 0.75
C SER A 130 -0.41 -2.01 0.17
N PRO A 131 -0.56 -3.10 -0.62
CA PRO A 131 -1.83 -3.52 -1.21
C PRO A 131 -2.73 -4.21 -0.15
N LEU A 132 -3.31 -3.45 0.78
CA LEU A 132 -4.09 -4.03 1.89
C LEU A 132 -5.49 -4.46 1.43
N SER A 133 -6.02 -5.53 2.05
CA SER A 133 -7.37 -6.05 1.74
C SER A 133 -8.49 -5.17 2.31
N MET A 134 -8.44 -4.91 3.62
CA MET A 134 -9.61 -4.42 4.38
C MET A 134 -9.35 -3.08 5.06
N GLN A 135 -8.15 -2.88 5.60
CA GLN A 135 -7.79 -1.68 6.37
C GLN A 135 -7.47 -0.52 5.42
N ASP A 136 -7.78 0.70 5.84
CA ASP A 136 -7.36 1.92 5.14
C ASP A 136 -5.90 2.25 5.44
N TYR A 137 -5.48 1.98 6.67
CA TYR A 137 -4.09 2.07 7.13
C TYR A 137 -3.90 1.17 8.36
N ILE A 138 -2.64 0.93 8.72
CA ILE A 138 -2.21 0.18 9.91
C ILE A 138 -1.12 0.99 10.60
N ILE A 139 -1.25 1.17 11.92
CA ILE A 139 -0.18 1.67 12.78
C ILE A 139 0.38 0.51 13.59
N SER A 140 1.69 0.28 13.51
CA SER A 140 2.37 -0.75 14.28
C SER A 140 3.78 -0.33 14.65
N GLY A 141 4.01 -0.05 15.94
CA GLY A 141 5.29 0.51 16.39
C GLY A 141 5.56 1.86 15.72
N ASN A 142 6.73 2.00 15.09
CA ASN A 142 7.12 3.19 14.34
C ASN A 142 6.72 3.13 12.85
N LYS A 143 5.81 2.23 12.46
CA LYS A 143 5.38 2.04 11.07
C LYS A 143 3.95 2.52 10.86
N LEU A 144 3.77 3.31 9.81
CA LEU A 144 2.48 3.67 9.22
C LEU A 144 2.37 2.97 7.85
N VAL A 145 1.51 1.96 7.76
CA VAL A 145 1.23 1.28 6.48
C VAL A 145 -0.08 1.83 5.92
N ILE A 146 -0.04 2.43 4.74
CA ILE A 146 -1.19 3.02 4.06
C ILE A 146 -1.65 2.05 2.96
N ASN A 147 -2.97 1.87 2.84
CA ASN A 147 -3.54 1.04 1.79
C ASN A 147 -3.43 1.74 0.43
N PHE A 148 -2.59 1.18 -0.44
CA PHE A 148 -2.41 1.69 -1.79
C PHE A 148 -3.73 1.72 -2.60
N PHE A 149 -4.62 0.75 -2.41
CA PHE A 149 -5.89 0.71 -3.15
C PHE A 149 -6.87 1.83 -2.75
N LYS A 150 -6.55 2.66 -1.76
CA LYS A 150 -7.30 3.87 -1.40
C LYS A 150 -6.76 5.14 -2.06
N VAL A 151 -5.57 5.09 -2.65
CA VAL A 151 -4.98 6.23 -3.36
C VAL A 151 -5.77 6.50 -4.64
N ARG A 152 -6.11 7.76 -4.90
CA ARG A 152 -6.79 8.19 -6.12
C ARG A 152 -5.98 9.33 -6.75
N PRO A 153 -5.67 9.25 -8.05
CA PRO A 153 -5.15 10.40 -8.77
C PRO A 153 -6.27 11.42 -8.96
N SER A 154 -5.90 12.69 -9.06
CA SER A 154 -6.85 13.72 -9.44
C SER A 154 -7.38 13.46 -10.85
N LEU A 155 -8.67 13.73 -11.04
CA LEU A 155 -9.35 13.60 -12.34
C LEU A 155 -9.18 14.85 -13.22
N ASP A 156 -8.61 15.93 -12.67
CA ASP A 156 -8.38 17.19 -13.40
C ASP A 156 -7.04 17.25 -14.15
N GLY A 157 -6.27 16.15 -14.11
CA GLY A 157 -4.97 16.04 -14.78
C GLY A 157 -3.80 16.60 -13.97
N SER A 158 -4.02 17.06 -12.74
CA SER A 158 -2.92 17.32 -11.81
C SER A 158 -2.29 16.01 -11.30
N GLU A 159 -1.02 16.07 -10.90
CA GLU A 159 -0.31 14.95 -10.26
C GLU A 159 -0.69 14.78 -8.78
N GLU A 160 -1.75 15.45 -8.34
CA GLU A 160 -2.22 15.40 -6.96
C GLU A 160 -2.86 14.03 -6.68
N LEU A 161 -2.48 13.47 -5.53
CA LEU A 161 -3.04 12.23 -5.01
C LEU A 161 -3.91 12.51 -3.80
N THR A 162 -5.01 11.77 -3.69
CA THR A 162 -5.89 11.86 -2.53
C THR A 162 -6.20 10.48 -1.95
N ILE A 163 -6.54 10.45 -0.66
CA ILE A 163 -7.18 9.34 0.02
C ILE A 163 -8.41 9.90 0.71
N ASP A 164 -9.59 9.35 0.39
CA ASP A 164 -10.88 9.82 0.92
C ASP A 164 -11.08 11.34 0.76
N ASN A 165 -10.66 11.90 -0.39
CA ASN A 165 -10.66 13.33 -0.74
C ASN A 165 -9.73 14.22 0.10
N ILE A 166 -8.79 13.64 0.83
CA ILE A 166 -7.72 14.35 1.54
C ILE A 166 -6.45 14.23 0.71
N GLU A 167 -5.76 15.34 0.46
CA GLU A 167 -4.46 15.35 -0.22
C GLU A 167 -3.45 14.44 0.51
N ILE A 168 -2.62 13.72 -0.26
CA ILE A 168 -1.81 12.61 0.26
C ILE A 168 -0.84 13.03 1.36
N LYS A 169 -0.18 14.20 1.26
CA LYS A 169 0.73 14.70 2.30
C LYS A 169 -0.03 15.06 3.57
N GLU A 170 -1.19 15.72 3.47
CA GLU A 170 -2.06 15.99 4.62
C GLU A 170 -2.60 14.68 5.25
N TYR A 171 -2.92 13.68 4.44
CA TYR A 171 -3.31 12.36 4.93
C TYR A 171 -2.17 11.70 5.73
N ILE A 172 -0.97 11.64 5.16
CA ILE A 172 0.22 11.07 5.82
C ILE A 172 0.52 11.83 7.12
N LYS A 173 0.50 13.17 7.10
CA LYS A 173 0.68 14.00 8.29
C LYS A 173 -0.31 13.62 9.39
N SER A 174 -1.61 13.59 9.05
CA SER A 174 -2.66 13.30 10.04
C SER A 174 -2.45 11.94 10.70
N LYS A 175 -2.09 10.91 9.92
CA LYS A 175 -1.85 9.55 10.41
C LYS A 175 -0.51 9.38 11.11
N THR A 176 0.48 10.18 10.76
CA THR A 176 1.75 10.25 11.49
C THR A 176 1.53 10.86 12.88
N ILE A 177 0.73 11.93 12.99
CA ILE A 177 0.35 12.52 14.28
C ILE A 177 -0.45 11.53 15.13
N GLU A 178 -1.39 10.80 14.51
CA GLU A 178 -2.12 9.73 15.20
C GLU A 178 -1.16 8.66 15.76
N LEU A 179 -0.17 8.21 14.97
CA LEU A 179 0.85 7.25 15.40
C LEU A 179 1.69 7.77 16.57
N MET A 180 2.13 9.03 16.52
CA MET A 180 2.95 9.63 17.58
C MET A 180 2.23 9.70 18.93
N ASN A 181 0.89 9.73 18.91
CA ASN A 181 0.05 9.87 20.10
C ASN A 181 -0.41 8.52 20.71
N GLN A 182 -0.09 7.39 20.07
CA GLN A 182 -0.22 6.05 20.67
C GLN A 182 0.99 5.73 21.55
#